data_AF-A0A962UYX8-F1
#
_entry.id   AF-A0A962UYX8-F1
#
_cell.length_a   1.000
_cell.length_b   1.000
_cell.length_c   1.000
_cell.angle_alpha   90.00
_cell.angle_beta   90.00
_cell.angle_gamma   90.00
#
_symmetry.space_group_name_H-M   'P 1'
#
loop_
_entity.id
_entity.type
_entity.pdbx_description
1 polymer ?
#
loop_
_entity_poly.entity_id
_entity_poly.type
_entity_poly.pdbx_seq_one_letter_code
_entity_poly.pdbx_strand_id
1 'polypeptide(L)'
;MLILALTATVFVYLEGLHGPFLLDDNIHIAQNRWVKIDSLSWSNLTRAWDSSFSAFPSNRPLAQVSFGINHALAGLDSWSFKATNLTIHLIAGIVVFLLARLIYRVLNGSE
;
A
#
# COMPACT_ATOMS: atom_id res chain seq x y z
N MET A 1 -13.12 -20.13 -2.90
CA MET A 1 -11.65 -20.03 -2.83
C MET A 1 -11.16 -18.60 -2.62
N LEU A 2 -11.58 -17.60 -3.42
CA LEU A 2 -11.15 -16.21 -3.23
C LEU A 2 -11.44 -15.67 -1.81
N ILE A 3 -12.68 -15.81 -1.33
CA ILE A 3 -13.05 -15.35 0.02
C ILE A 3 -12.17 -15.99 1.09
N LEU A 4 -11.97 -17.31 1.02
CA LEU A 4 -11.10 -18.03 1.95
C LEU A 4 -9.66 -17.48 1.95
N ALA A 5 -9.10 -17.21 0.76
CA ALA A 5 -7.78 -16.62 0.64
C ALA A 5 -7.71 -15.21 1.25
N LEU A 6 -8.71 -14.36 0.98
CA LEU A 6 -8.77 -13.02 1.56
C LEU A 6 -8.90 -13.06 3.09
N THR A 7 -9.77 -13.92 3.61
CA THR A 7 -9.95 -14.11 5.05
C THR A 7 -8.66 -14.61 5.70
N ALA A 8 -8.01 -15.63 5.12
CA ALA A 8 -6.74 -16.13 5.62
C ALA A 8 -5.65 -15.04 5.62
N THR A 9 -5.55 -14.25 4.56
CA THR A 9 -4.62 -13.11 4.50
C THR A 9 -4.87 -12.12 5.63
N VAL A 10 -6.12 -11.71 5.87
CA VAL A 10 -6.43 -10.81 7.00
C VAL A 10 -5.97 -11.41 8.32
N PHE A 11 -6.34 -12.66 8.60
CA PHE A 11 -5.98 -13.33 9.86
C PHE A 11 -4.46 -13.39 10.10
N VAL A 12 -3.67 -13.72 9.09
CA VAL A 12 -2.21 -13.79 9.21
C VAL A 12 -1.60 -12.42 9.53
N TYR A 13 -2.18 -11.33 9.00
CA TYR A 13 -1.65 -9.98 9.20
C TYR A 13 -2.17 -9.27 10.46
N LEU A 14 -3.19 -9.80 11.16
CA LEU A 14 -3.80 -9.14 12.34
C LEU A 14 -2.77 -8.78 13.43
N GLU A 15 -1.90 -9.73 13.78
CA GLU A 15 -0.85 -9.49 14.79
C GLU A 15 0.16 -8.44 14.31
N GLY A 16 0.48 -8.45 13.01
CA GLY A 16 1.40 -7.50 12.39
C GLY A 16 0.93 -6.05 12.42
N LEU A 17 -0.40 -5.82 12.40
CA LEU A 17 -1.01 -4.48 12.43
C LEU A 17 -0.65 -3.70 13.69
N HIS A 18 -0.51 -4.36 14.83
CA HIS A 18 -0.26 -3.72 16.12
C HIS A 18 1.23 -3.48 16.42
N GLY A 19 2.14 -3.99 15.58
CA GLY A 19 3.57 -3.75 15.74
C GLY A 19 3.98 -2.32 15.35
N PRO A 20 5.19 -1.87 15.73
CA PRO A 20 5.74 -0.57 15.33
C PRO A 20 6.11 -0.55 13.84
N PHE A 21 6.56 0.61 13.34
CA PHE A 21 7.24 0.72 12.05
C PHE A 21 8.54 -0.11 12.07
N LEU A 22 8.71 -0.98 11.08
CA LEU A 22 9.86 -1.88 10.98
C LEU A 22 10.51 -1.78 9.61
N LEU A 23 11.79 -2.14 9.54
CA LEU A 23 12.54 -2.20 8.27
C LEU A 23 12.47 -0.87 7.50
N ASP A 24 11.99 -0.91 6.26
CA ASP A 24 11.93 0.22 5.34
C ASP A 24 10.86 1.25 5.72
N ASP A 25 9.88 0.90 6.57
CA ASP A 25 8.94 1.87 7.14
C ASP A 25 9.65 3.00 7.88
N ASN A 26 10.76 2.69 8.58
CA ASN A 26 11.49 3.70 9.33
C ASN A 26 12.07 4.76 8.39
N ILE A 27 12.69 4.34 7.30
CA ILE A 27 13.32 5.24 6.34
C ILE A 27 12.24 5.98 5.54
N HIS A 28 11.20 5.29 5.07
CA HIS A 28 10.22 5.86 4.15
C HIS A 28 9.04 6.59 4.80
N ILE A 29 8.76 6.34 6.09
CA ILE A 29 7.61 6.93 6.81
C ILE A 29 8.10 7.67 8.04
N ALA A 30 8.70 6.97 9.00
CA ALA A 30 8.98 7.55 10.32
C ALA A 30 10.02 8.68 10.25
N GLN A 31 11.06 8.53 9.43
CA GLN A 31 12.16 9.50 9.26
C GLN A 31 11.93 10.44 8.07
N ASN A 32 11.10 10.04 7.11
CA ASN A 32 10.84 10.84 5.91
C ASN A 32 9.90 12.01 6.22
N ARG A 33 10.47 13.18 6.49
CA ARG A 33 9.69 14.41 6.76
C ARG A 33 8.80 14.83 5.59
N TRP A 34 9.09 14.41 4.36
CA TRP A 34 8.40 14.89 3.17
C TRP A 34 7.06 14.17 2.92
N VAL A 35 6.86 12.97 3.47
CA VAL A 35 5.54 12.31 3.49
C VAL A 35 4.70 12.74 4.69
N LYS A 36 5.25 13.48 5.65
CA LYS A 36 4.47 14.01 6.78
C LYS A 36 3.76 15.29 6.34
N ILE A 37 2.70 15.12 5.56
CA ILE A 37 1.90 16.22 5.03
C ILE A 37 0.64 16.44 5.86
N ASP A 38 0.20 17.69 5.96
CA ASP A 38 -0.93 18.10 6.82
C ASP A 38 -2.23 18.37 6.04
N SER A 39 -2.19 18.26 4.71
CA SER A 39 -3.37 18.42 3.86
C SER A 39 -3.19 17.74 2.51
N LEU A 40 -4.32 17.41 1.86
CA LEU A 40 -4.36 16.81 0.51
C LEU A 40 -4.24 17.84 -0.62
N SER A 41 -3.62 18.99 -0.34
CA SER A 41 -3.35 20.00 -1.36
C SER A 41 -2.37 19.47 -2.41
N TRP A 42 -2.48 19.98 -3.64
CA TRP A 42 -1.60 19.58 -4.74
C TRP A 42 -0.12 19.70 -4.39
N SER A 43 0.28 20.80 -3.74
CA SER A 43 1.67 21.02 -3.33
C SER A 43 2.19 19.97 -2.33
N ASN A 44 1.35 19.54 -1.39
CA ASN A 44 1.68 18.49 -0.44
C ASN A 44 1.75 17.11 -1.10
N LEU A 45 0.83 16.80 -2.01
CA LEU A 45 0.85 15.54 -2.76
C LEU A 45 2.08 15.44 -3.66
N THR A 46 2.46 16.52 -4.34
CA THR A 46 3.69 16.57 -5.14
C THR A 46 4.94 16.46 -4.27
N ARG A 47 4.96 17.10 -3.10
CA ARG A 47 6.05 16.93 -2.12
C ARG A 47 6.20 15.47 -1.69
N ALA A 48 5.10 14.78 -1.42
CA ALA A 48 5.13 13.37 -1.08
C ALA A 48 5.61 12.54 -2.28
N TRP A 49 5.14 12.82 -3.50
CA TRP A 49 5.57 12.16 -4.73
C TRP A 49 7.09 12.21 -4.93
N ASP A 50 7.71 13.36 -4.70
CA ASP A 50 9.15 13.60 -4.87
C ASP A 50 10.00 13.15 -3.67
N SER A 51 9.40 12.56 -2.64
CA SER A 51 10.11 12.22 -1.38
C SER A 51 10.93 10.93 -1.41
N SER A 52 11.08 10.30 -2.56
CA SER A 52 11.86 9.07 -2.69
C SER A 52 13.36 9.33 -2.53
N PHE A 53 14.02 8.61 -1.63
CA PHE A 53 15.47 8.66 -1.44
C PHE A 53 16.27 7.92 -2.53
N SER A 54 15.60 7.10 -3.35
CA SER A 54 16.22 6.36 -4.45
C SER A 54 15.90 7.00 -5.80
N ALA A 55 16.87 6.93 -6.72
CA ALA A 55 16.67 7.31 -8.12
C ALA A 55 15.82 6.28 -8.87
N PHE A 56 15.28 6.69 -10.03
CA PHE A 56 14.59 5.79 -10.95
C PHE A 56 15.49 4.61 -11.34
N PRO A 57 14.97 3.36 -11.41
CA PRO A 57 13.56 2.95 -11.26
C PRO A 57 13.17 2.56 -9.83
N SER A 58 14.07 2.76 -8.86
CA SER A 58 13.82 2.40 -7.46
C SER A 58 13.01 3.47 -6.71
N ASN A 59 12.68 4.59 -7.36
CA ASN A 59 11.79 5.57 -6.78
C ASN A 59 10.36 5.01 -6.68
N ARG A 60 9.74 5.12 -5.50
CA ARG A 60 8.39 4.59 -5.23
C ARG A 60 7.36 5.72 -5.06
N PRO A 61 7.17 6.61 -6.05
CA PRO A 61 6.39 7.84 -5.87
C PRO A 61 4.93 7.56 -5.46
N LEU A 62 4.30 6.54 -6.04
CA LEU A 62 2.93 6.14 -5.67
C LEU A 62 2.83 5.67 -4.21
N ALA A 63 3.84 4.92 -3.73
CA ALA A 63 3.89 4.52 -2.32
C ALA A 63 4.06 5.75 -1.42
N GLN A 64 4.96 6.67 -1.78
CA GLN A 64 5.17 7.89 -0.99
C GLN A 64 3.92 8.78 -0.93
N VAL A 65 3.17 8.91 -2.03
CA VAL A 65 1.88 9.62 -2.02
C VAL A 65 0.88 8.92 -1.11
N SER A 66 0.78 7.58 -1.16
CA SER A 66 -0.10 6.85 -0.26
C SER A 66 0.26 7.06 1.22
N PHE A 67 1.56 7.09 1.56
CA PHE A 67 2.04 7.42 2.90
C PHE A 67 1.67 8.85 3.30
N GLY A 68 1.81 9.80 2.37
CA GLY A 68 1.41 11.19 2.58
C GLY A 68 -0.07 11.34 2.88
N ILE A 69 -0.93 10.73 2.05
CA ILE A 69 -2.38 10.72 2.26
C ILE A 69 -2.71 10.11 3.62
N ASN A 70 -2.05 9.00 3.98
CA ASN A 70 -2.32 8.34 5.25
C ASN A 70 -1.91 9.18 6.45
N HIS A 71 -0.76 9.86 6.38
CA HIS A 71 -0.34 10.82 7.41
C HIS A 71 -1.34 11.98 7.54
N ALA A 72 -1.82 12.54 6.43
CA ALA A 72 -2.78 13.64 6.48
C ALA A 72 -4.12 13.24 7.13
N LEU A 73 -4.51 11.96 7.03
CA LEU A 73 -5.79 11.46 7.56
C LEU A 73 -5.69 10.91 8.99
N ALA A 74 -4.56 10.30 9.35
CA ALA A 74 -4.42 9.54 10.60
C ALA A 74 -3.18 9.92 11.43
N GLY A 75 -2.36 10.86 10.97
CA GLY A 75 -1.08 11.19 11.61
C GLY A 75 -0.08 10.04 11.50
N LEU A 76 0.89 10.00 12.41
CA LEU A 76 1.98 9.00 12.40
C LEU A 76 1.60 7.72 13.17
N ASP A 77 0.45 7.13 12.85
CA ASP A 77 -0.06 5.90 13.48
C ASP A 77 0.36 4.65 12.68
N SER A 78 1.20 3.78 13.25
CA SER A 78 1.69 2.59 12.54
C SER A 78 0.58 1.61 12.16
N TRP A 79 -0.48 1.53 12.96
CA TRP A 79 -1.61 0.66 12.69
C TRP A 79 -2.32 1.09 11.40
N SER A 80 -2.64 2.38 11.26
CA SER A 80 -3.30 2.95 10.09
C SER A 80 -2.49 2.72 8.80
N PHE A 81 -1.17 2.86 8.85
CA PHE A 81 -0.29 2.58 7.69
C PHE A 81 -0.35 1.13 7.26
N LYS A 82 -0.29 0.20 8.22
CA LYS A 82 -0.35 -1.22 7.90
C LYS A 82 -1.74 -1.65 7.46
N ALA A 83 -2.80 -1.09 8.02
CA ALA A 83 -4.18 -1.34 7.61
C ALA A 83 -4.45 -0.86 6.17
N THR A 84 -3.97 0.32 5.81
CA THR A 84 -4.02 0.84 4.43
C THR A 84 -3.23 -0.07 3.48
N ASN A 85 -2.01 -0.47 3.84
CA ASN A 85 -1.20 -1.37 3.02
C ASN A 85 -1.83 -2.76 2.84
N LEU A 86 -2.44 -3.31 3.90
CA LEU A 86 -3.18 -4.57 3.85
C LEU A 86 -4.39 -4.45 2.91
N THR A 87 -5.13 -3.35 2.99
CA THR A 87 -6.27 -3.08 2.10
C THR A 87 -5.83 -3.03 0.63
N ILE A 88 -4.74 -2.31 0.34
CA ILE A 88 -4.16 -2.27 -1.01
C ILE A 88 -3.74 -3.67 -1.50
N HIS A 89 -3.13 -4.48 -0.64
CA HIS A 89 -2.76 -5.86 -0.98
C HIS A 89 -3.98 -6.75 -1.26
N LEU A 90 -5.05 -6.63 -0.47
CA LEU A 90 -6.29 -7.38 -0.72
C LEU A 90 -6.92 -7.00 -2.06
N ILE A 91 -6.96 -5.69 -2.39
CA ILE A 91 -7.44 -5.21 -3.69
C ILE A 91 -6.57 -5.75 -4.82
N ALA A 92 -5.24 -5.67 -4.69
CA ALA A 92 -4.31 -6.21 -5.68
C ALA A 92 -4.51 -7.72 -5.89
N GLY A 93 -4.70 -8.47 -4.80
CA GLY A 93 -5.00 -9.91 -4.85
C GLY A 93 -6.32 -10.21 -5.58
N ILE A 94 -7.37 -9.42 -5.35
CA ILE A 94 -8.64 -9.53 -6.08
C ILE A 94 -8.42 -9.28 -7.57
N VAL A 95 -7.72 -8.22 -7.94
CA VAL A 95 -7.42 -7.89 -9.35
C VAL A 95 -6.64 -9.01 -10.02
N VAL A 96 -5.60 -9.54 -9.38
CA VAL A 96 -4.81 -10.67 -9.88
C VAL A 96 -5.68 -11.92 -10.06
N PHE A 97 -6.55 -12.24 -9.10
CA PHE A 97 -7.46 -13.37 -9.22
C PHE A 97 -8.43 -13.21 -10.41
N LEU A 98 -9.00 -12.01 -10.58
CA LEU A 98 -9.90 -11.72 -11.71
C LEU A 98 -9.18 -11.83 -13.05
N LEU A 99 -7.95 -11.32 -13.14
CA LEU A 99 -7.11 -11.44 -14.32
C LEU A 99 -6.79 -12.90 -14.63
N ALA A 100 -6.34 -13.68 -13.64
CA ALA A 100 -6.05 -15.10 -13.81
C ALA A 100 -7.29 -15.88 -14.26
N ARG A 101 -8.46 -15.57 -13.70
CA ARG A 101 -9.73 -16.18 -14.11
C ARG A 101 -10.12 -15.80 -15.53
N LEU A 102 -9.89 -14.55 -15.94
CA LEU A 102 -10.15 -14.10 -17.31
C LEU A 102 -9.24 -14.84 -18.29
N ILE A 103 -7.94 -14.91 -18.01
CA ILE A 103 -6.96 -15.64 -18.83
C ILE A 103 -7.36 -17.12 -18.93
N TYR A 104 -7.69 -17.77 -17.81
CA TYR A 104 -8.14 -19.16 -17.81
C TYR A 104 -9.39 -19.38 -18.67
N ARG A 105 -10.34 -18.45 -18.66
CA ARG A 105 -11.54 -18.51 -19.52
C ARG A 105 -11.21 -18.33 -20.99
N VAL A 106 -10.32 -17.41 -21.33
CA VAL A 106 -9.90 -17.19 -22.73
C VAL A 106 -9.18 -18.43 -23.28
N LEU A 107 -8.32 -19.06 -22.47
CA LEU A 107 -7.56 -20.24 -22.89
C LEU A 107 -8.41 -21.51 -23.02
N ASN A 108 -9.52 -21.62 -22.27
CA ASN A 108 -10.38 -22.81 -22.26
C ASN A 108 -11.76 -22.60 -22.91
N GLY A 109 -12.07 -21.38 -23.34
CA GLY A 109 -13.33 -20.99 -23.98
C GLY A 109 -13.20 -20.80 -25.48
N SER A 110 -12.11 -21.30 -26.08
CA SER A 110 -11.84 -21.26 -27.53
C SER A 110 -12.34 -22.52 -28.25
N GLU A 111 -13.55 -22.98 -27.92
CA GLU A 111 -14.32 -23.93 -28.75
C GLU A 111 -15.45 -23.21 -29.48
#